data_AF-A0A1Y4W3Y5-F1
#
_entry.id   AF-A0A1Y4W3Y5-F1
#
_cell.length_a   1.000
_cell.length_b   1.000
_cell.length_c   1.000
_cell.angle_alpha   90.00
_cell.angle_beta   90.00
_cell.angle_gamma   90.00
#
_symmetry.space_group_name_H-M   'P 1'
#
loop_
_entity.id
_entity.type
_entity.pdbx_description
1 polymer ?
#
loop_
_entity_poly.entity_id
_entity_poly.type
_entity_poly.pdbx_seq_one_letter_code
_entity_poly.pdbx_strand_id
1 'polypeptide(L)'
;MGSKSKWIGLIILLAVIGAAAVYLLLGGGPQPEPAVLRGYVGGEKIGLLEDEAVQDIPGRNYGLTLDYAKAGSLDMVTADHEGRNFLFPSSQTALEYYQQLYGAPDRSQIVFNTPIVLYTHRPILEAFQKEGLVTERDGVYYMDMAGLVAEIEAGTAWADLGLPELYGTVAVNTTDPVRSNSGNMFAGLLANVLCGGMADEDSVEAVLPG
;
A
#
# COMPACT_ATOMS: atom_id res chain seq x y z
N MET A 1 26.28 -73.15 1.13
CA MET A 1 26.40 -71.79 1.70
C MET A 1 25.52 -70.75 0.97
N GLY A 2 24.36 -71.12 0.41
CA GLY A 2 23.59 -70.22 -0.49
C GLY A 2 22.28 -69.63 0.07
N SER A 3 21.83 -70.00 1.27
CA SER A 3 20.56 -69.53 1.85
C SER A 3 20.73 -68.33 2.78
N LYS A 4 21.77 -68.32 3.63
CA LYS A 4 22.01 -67.24 4.62
C LYS A 4 22.24 -65.88 3.94
N SER A 5 23.01 -65.83 2.85
CA SER A 5 23.28 -64.58 2.12
C SER A 5 22.04 -64.03 1.40
N LYS A 6 21.11 -64.89 0.98
CA LYS A 6 19.83 -64.47 0.37
C LYS A 6 18.88 -63.85 1.41
N TRP A 7 18.85 -64.40 2.61
CA TRP A 7 18.06 -63.86 3.73
C TRP A 7 18.61 -62.52 4.22
N ILE A 8 19.93 -62.38 4.30
CA ILE A 8 20.57 -61.10 4.64
C ILE A 8 20.25 -60.04 3.57
N GLY A 9 20.34 -60.40 2.29
CA GLY A 9 19.96 -59.50 1.20
C GLY A 9 18.48 -59.08 1.24
N LEU A 10 17.57 -60.01 1.58
CA LEU A 10 16.14 -59.71 1.72
C LEU A 10 15.85 -58.76 2.88
N ILE A 11 16.50 -58.94 4.03
CA ILE A 11 16.34 -58.05 5.19
C ILE A 11 16.83 -56.64 4.86
N ILE A 12 17.97 -56.52 4.19
CA ILE A 12 18.51 -55.22 3.76
C ILE A 12 17.55 -54.55 2.77
N LEU A 13 17.01 -55.31 1.80
CA LEU A 13 16.05 -54.77 0.83
C LEU A 13 14.78 -54.24 1.52
N LEU A 14 14.21 -55.01 2.46
CA LEU A 14 13.02 -54.58 3.21
C LEU A 14 13.31 -53.36 4.10
N ALA A 15 14.51 -53.29 4.69
CA ALA A 15 14.93 -52.12 5.47
C ALA A 15 15.05 -50.86 4.60
N VAL A 16 15.61 -50.98 3.40
CA VAL A 16 15.71 -49.85 2.44
C VAL A 16 14.33 -49.40 1.97
N ILE A 17 13.42 -50.33 1.66
CA ILE A 17 12.05 -50.01 1.29
C ILE A 17 11.32 -49.33 2.45
N GLY A 18 11.46 -49.84 3.68
CA GLY A 18 10.89 -49.24 4.87
C GLY A 18 11.43 -47.83 5.13
N ALA A 19 12.73 -47.63 5.01
CA ALA A 19 13.36 -46.32 5.15
C ALA A 19 12.90 -45.34 4.07
N ALA A 20 12.79 -45.78 2.81
CA ALA A 20 12.28 -44.96 1.71
C ALA A 20 10.80 -44.60 1.90
N ALA A 21 9.97 -45.53 2.38
CA ALA A 21 8.57 -45.29 2.68
C ALA A 21 8.41 -44.28 3.83
N VAL A 22 9.19 -44.41 4.92
CA VAL A 22 9.21 -43.45 6.02
C VAL A 22 9.70 -42.08 5.54
N TYR A 23 10.74 -42.02 4.72
CA TYR A 23 11.27 -40.79 4.14
C TYR A 23 10.22 -40.06 3.27
N LEU A 24 9.49 -40.79 2.42
CA LEU A 24 8.41 -40.22 1.61
C LEU A 24 7.21 -39.79 2.46
N LEU A 25 6.83 -40.56 3.49
CA LEU A 25 5.75 -40.22 4.42
C LEU A 25 6.07 -38.99 5.29
N LEU A 26 7.35 -38.75 5.58
CA LEU A 26 7.84 -37.56 6.29
C LEU A 26 8.09 -36.37 5.36
N GLY A 27 7.69 -36.44 4.08
CA GLY A 27 7.76 -35.32 3.14
C GLY A 27 9.10 -35.18 2.40
N GLY A 28 9.96 -36.20 2.39
CA GLY A 28 11.26 -36.21 1.71
C GLY A 28 11.22 -36.24 0.17
N GLY A 29 10.09 -35.90 -0.46
CA GLY A 29 10.01 -35.80 -1.93
C GLY A 29 10.67 -34.52 -2.46
N PRO A 30 11.02 -34.46 -3.76
CA PRO A 30 11.31 -33.18 -4.39
C PRO A 30 10.10 -32.27 -4.21
N GLN A 31 10.31 -31.10 -3.61
CA GLN A 31 9.22 -30.14 -3.48
C GLN A 31 8.80 -29.67 -4.88
N PRO A 32 7.48 -29.58 -5.16
CA PRO A 32 7.01 -29.02 -6.41
C PRO A 32 7.60 -27.63 -6.61
N GLU A 33 7.99 -27.30 -7.84
CA GLU A 33 8.47 -25.95 -8.13
C GLU A 33 7.39 -24.92 -7.73
N PRO A 34 7.77 -23.82 -7.06
CA PRO A 34 6.81 -22.82 -6.66
C PRO A 34 6.04 -22.27 -7.86
N ALA A 35 4.73 -22.11 -7.71
CA ALA A 35 3.95 -21.43 -8.74
C ALA A 35 4.26 -19.94 -8.71
N VAL A 36 4.57 -19.38 -9.89
CA VAL A 36 4.96 -17.98 -10.04
C VAL A 36 3.72 -17.14 -10.33
N LEU A 37 3.40 -16.21 -9.45
CA LEU A 37 2.37 -15.20 -9.69
C LEU A 37 3.01 -13.97 -10.33
N ARG A 38 2.50 -13.63 -11.52
CA ARG A 38 2.98 -12.49 -12.30
C ARG A 38 2.04 -11.31 -12.22
N GLY A 39 2.56 -10.10 -12.05
CA GLY A 39 1.69 -8.93 -12.00
C GLY A 39 2.37 -7.59 -12.20
N TYR A 40 1.55 -6.54 -12.28
CA TYR A 40 2.05 -5.18 -12.24
C TYR A 40 1.88 -4.56 -10.86
N VAL A 41 2.87 -3.78 -10.42
CA VAL A 41 2.89 -3.19 -9.08
C VAL A 41 3.28 -1.72 -9.11
N GLY A 42 2.67 -0.94 -8.21
CA GLY A 42 3.03 0.45 -7.98
C GLY A 42 4.42 0.56 -7.35
N GLY A 43 5.17 1.61 -7.69
CA GLY A 43 6.56 1.77 -7.25
C GLY A 43 6.74 1.79 -5.73
N GLU A 44 5.74 2.27 -5.00
CA GLU A 44 5.71 2.31 -3.54
C GLU A 44 5.65 0.94 -2.86
N LYS A 45 5.26 -0.11 -3.60
CA LYS A 45 5.18 -1.49 -3.07
C LYS A 45 6.48 -2.27 -3.27
N ILE A 46 7.41 -1.76 -4.07
CA ILE A 46 8.64 -2.48 -4.41
C ILE A 46 9.44 -2.82 -3.16
N GLY A 47 9.67 -1.85 -2.26
CA GLY A 47 10.42 -2.11 -1.02
C GLY A 47 9.76 -3.16 -0.12
N LEU A 48 8.43 -3.27 -0.12
CA LEU A 48 7.71 -4.32 0.59
C LEU A 48 7.91 -5.68 -0.10
N LEU A 49 7.82 -5.74 -1.42
CA LEU A 49 7.94 -6.99 -2.19
C LEU A 49 9.38 -7.51 -2.29
N GLU A 50 10.37 -6.65 -2.05
CA GLU A 50 11.80 -6.98 -1.96
C GLU A 50 12.22 -7.37 -0.54
N ASP A 51 11.34 -7.22 0.46
CA ASP A 51 11.63 -7.66 1.82
C ASP A 51 11.71 -9.20 1.89
N GLU A 52 12.79 -9.71 2.47
CA GLU A 52 13.06 -11.15 2.56
C GLU A 52 11.93 -11.90 3.28
N ALA A 53 11.36 -11.33 4.35
CA ALA A 53 10.28 -11.97 5.08
C ALA A 53 9.01 -12.03 4.23
N VAL A 54 8.74 -10.99 3.43
CA VAL A 54 7.59 -10.94 2.51
C VAL A 54 7.74 -11.93 1.36
N GLN A 55 8.95 -12.20 0.86
CA GLN A 55 9.18 -13.21 -0.17
C GLN A 55 9.14 -14.64 0.39
N ASP A 56 9.67 -14.83 1.60
CA ASP A 56 9.75 -16.12 2.26
C ASP A 56 8.38 -16.69 2.67
N ILE A 57 7.44 -15.83 3.08
CA ILE A 57 6.13 -16.25 3.58
C ILE A 57 5.30 -16.96 2.47
N PRO A 58 5.10 -16.38 1.27
CA PRO A 58 4.46 -17.04 0.13
C PRO A 58 5.14 -18.35 -0.26
N GLY A 59 6.47 -18.34 -0.33
CA GLY A 59 7.26 -19.50 -0.75
C GLY A 59 7.10 -20.66 0.23
N ARG A 60 7.33 -20.42 1.53
CA ARG A 60 7.30 -21.47 2.56
C ARG A 60 5.90 -21.98 2.86
N ASN A 61 4.90 -21.09 2.92
CA ASN A 61 3.57 -21.46 3.41
C ASN A 61 2.61 -21.87 2.30
N TYR A 62 2.84 -21.38 1.07
CA TYR A 62 1.90 -21.56 -0.03
C TYR A 62 2.55 -22.11 -1.31
N GLY A 63 3.88 -22.27 -1.35
CA GLY A 63 4.58 -22.69 -2.56
C GLY A 63 4.43 -21.67 -3.69
N LEU A 64 4.37 -20.38 -3.35
CA LEU A 64 4.18 -19.27 -4.30
C LEU A 64 5.40 -18.36 -4.33
N THR A 65 5.73 -17.86 -5.51
CA THR A 65 6.69 -16.77 -5.69
C THR A 65 6.04 -15.63 -6.45
N LEU A 66 6.52 -14.41 -6.20
CA LEU A 66 6.02 -13.21 -6.87
C LEU A 66 7.05 -12.77 -7.91
N ASP A 67 6.58 -12.56 -9.14
CA ASP A 67 7.33 -11.96 -10.24
C ASP A 67 6.54 -10.72 -10.69
N TYR A 68 7.14 -9.54 -10.58
CA TYR A 68 6.42 -8.30 -10.85
C TYR A 68 7.16 -7.37 -11.80
N ALA A 69 6.37 -6.61 -12.54
CA ALA A 69 6.85 -5.47 -13.30
C ALA A 69 6.32 -4.17 -12.68
N LYS A 70 7.21 -3.19 -12.55
CA LYS A 70 6.81 -1.84 -12.11
C LYS A 70 6.03 -1.14 -13.22
N ALA A 71 4.90 -0.54 -12.87
CA ALA A 71 4.15 0.35 -13.76
C ALA A 71 3.48 1.47 -12.96
N GLY A 72 3.07 2.55 -13.63
CA GLY A 72 2.20 3.56 -13.02
C GLY A 72 0.79 3.00 -12.82
N SER A 73 0.09 3.39 -11.75
CA SER A 73 -1.22 2.80 -11.38
C SER A 73 -2.26 2.83 -12.48
N LEU A 74 -2.31 3.91 -13.27
CA LEU A 74 -3.22 4.00 -14.43
C LEU A 74 -2.68 3.22 -15.62
N ASP A 75 -1.37 3.27 -15.86
CA ASP A 75 -0.72 2.53 -16.96
C ASP A 75 -0.94 1.02 -16.84
N MET A 76 -0.99 0.49 -15.61
CA MET A 76 -1.30 -0.92 -15.33
C MET A 76 -2.61 -1.37 -15.96
N VAL A 77 -3.61 -0.48 -16.01
CA VAL A 77 -4.94 -0.80 -16.52
C VAL A 77 -4.88 -1.05 -18.02
N THR A 78 -4.16 -0.21 -18.75
CA THR A 78 -4.07 -0.27 -20.22
C THR A 78 -2.88 -1.09 -20.73
N ALA A 79 -1.99 -1.54 -19.84
CA ALA A 79 -0.88 -2.42 -20.18
C ALA A 79 -1.36 -3.80 -20.65
N ASP A 80 -0.44 -4.57 -21.24
CA ASP A 80 -0.72 -5.94 -21.65
C ASP A 80 -0.90 -6.87 -20.44
N HIS A 81 -2.06 -7.52 -20.33
CA HIS A 81 -2.40 -8.44 -19.24
C HIS A 81 -2.09 -9.91 -19.58
N GLU A 82 -1.58 -10.22 -20.78
CA GLU A 82 -1.25 -11.59 -21.16
C GLU A 82 -0.25 -12.22 -20.18
N GLY A 83 -0.60 -13.36 -19.60
CA GLY A 83 0.23 -14.06 -18.62
C GLY A 83 0.38 -13.32 -17.27
N ARG A 84 -0.44 -12.30 -16.99
CA ARG A 84 -0.51 -11.63 -15.69
C ARG A 84 -1.66 -12.20 -14.86
N ASN A 85 -1.41 -12.39 -13.58
CA ASN A 85 -2.34 -12.93 -12.60
C ASN A 85 -2.93 -11.85 -11.70
N PHE A 86 -2.25 -10.71 -11.53
CA PHE A 86 -2.74 -9.64 -10.66
C PHE A 86 -2.26 -8.25 -11.10
N LEU A 87 -3.02 -7.23 -10.67
CA LEU A 87 -2.64 -5.82 -10.69
C LEU A 87 -2.65 -5.31 -9.25
N PHE A 88 -1.60 -4.58 -8.84
CA PHE A 88 -1.53 -3.98 -7.50
C PHE A 88 -1.32 -2.46 -7.59
N PRO A 89 -2.37 -1.71 -7.99
CA PRO A 89 -2.29 -0.26 -8.12
C PRO A 89 -2.23 0.46 -6.77
N SER A 90 -1.90 1.75 -6.81
CA SER A 90 -1.80 2.65 -5.65
C SER A 90 -3.06 3.47 -5.38
N SER A 91 -4.12 3.33 -6.20
CA SER A 91 -5.34 4.14 -6.08
C SER A 91 -6.59 3.37 -6.45
N GLN A 92 -7.72 3.77 -5.84
CA GLN A 92 -9.05 3.26 -6.17
C GLN A 92 -9.48 3.67 -7.59
N THR A 93 -9.06 4.86 -8.06
CA THR A 93 -9.31 5.34 -9.42
C THR A 93 -8.82 4.35 -10.49
N ALA A 94 -7.70 3.67 -10.25
CA ALA A 94 -7.21 2.64 -11.18
C ALA A 94 -8.13 1.40 -11.21
N LEU A 95 -8.71 1.01 -10.07
CA LEU A 95 -9.70 -0.05 -10.02
C LEU A 95 -10.99 0.33 -10.76
N GLU A 96 -11.48 1.55 -10.55
CA GLU A 96 -12.66 2.07 -11.25
C GLU A 96 -12.42 2.13 -12.76
N TYR A 97 -11.26 2.62 -13.18
CA TYR A 97 -10.87 2.65 -14.59
C TYR A 97 -10.77 1.23 -15.19
N TYR A 98 -10.20 0.28 -14.46
CA TYR A 98 -10.19 -1.13 -14.87
C TYR A 98 -11.61 -1.68 -15.06
N GLN A 99 -12.52 -1.38 -14.12
CA GLN A 99 -13.90 -1.84 -14.20
C GLN A 99 -14.67 -1.25 -15.38
N GLN A 100 -14.39 0.00 -15.76
CA GLN A 100 -14.97 0.62 -16.94
C GLN A 100 -14.55 -0.08 -18.24
N LEU A 101 -13.30 -0.55 -18.32
CA LEU A 101 -12.76 -1.17 -19.55
C LEU A 101 -13.01 -2.68 -19.62
N TYR A 102 -12.90 -3.39 -18.50
CA TYR A 102 -12.88 -4.86 -18.45
C TYR A 102 -14.00 -5.47 -17.58
N GLY A 103 -14.78 -4.65 -16.87
CA GLY A 103 -15.76 -5.11 -15.90
C GLY A 103 -15.16 -5.47 -14.54
N ALA A 104 -15.95 -6.09 -13.67
CA ALA A 104 -15.51 -6.45 -12.33
C ALA A 104 -14.39 -7.50 -12.36
N PRO A 105 -13.28 -7.32 -11.63
CA PRO A 105 -12.30 -8.38 -11.46
C PRO A 105 -12.87 -9.52 -10.60
N ASP A 106 -12.31 -10.72 -10.75
CA ASP A 106 -12.70 -11.89 -9.93
C ASP A 106 -12.61 -11.61 -8.42
N ARG A 107 -11.62 -10.80 -8.02
CA ARG A 107 -11.38 -10.36 -6.64
C ARG A 107 -10.78 -8.95 -6.67
N SER A 108 -11.20 -8.09 -5.74
CA SER A 108 -10.50 -6.86 -5.41
C SER A 108 -10.48 -6.65 -3.89
N GLN A 109 -9.38 -6.11 -3.37
CA GLN A 109 -9.24 -5.83 -1.94
C GLN A 109 -8.32 -4.62 -1.74
N ILE A 110 -8.68 -3.77 -0.78
CA ILE A 110 -7.78 -2.74 -0.25
C ILE A 110 -6.91 -3.39 0.82
N VAL A 111 -5.62 -3.58 0.51
CA VAL A 111 -4.66 -4.21 1.42
C VAL A 111 -3.92 -3.18 2.27
N PHE A 112 -3.62 -2.01 1.70
CA PHE A 112 -2.88 -0.94 2.36
C PHE A 112 -3.60 0.39 2.25
N ASN A 113 -3.52 1.18 3.32
CA ASN A 113 -3.98 2.57 3.35
C ASN A 113 -2.81 3.44 3.79
N THR A 114 -2.55 4.52 3.05
CA THR A 114 -1.54 5.52 3.41
C THR A 114 -2.27 6.77 3.91
N PRO A 115 -2.20 7.11 5.21
CA PRO A 115 -2.78 8.34 5.71
C PRO A 115 -2.01 9.55 5.15
N ILE A 116 -2.72 10.66 4.94
CA ILE A 116 -2.06 11.96 4.72
C ILE A 116 -1.53 12.44 6.07
N VAL A 117 -0.25 12.81 6.12
CA VAL A 117 0.43 13.27 7.33
C VAL A 117 0.92 14.70 7.11
N LEU A 118 0.56 15.60 8.03
CA LEU A 118 1.14 16.94 8.11
C LEU A 118 2.39 16.91 8.98
N TYR A 119 3.52 17.32 8.41
CA TYR A 119 4.76 17.46 9.16
C TYR A 119 4.90 18.88 9.67
N THR A 120 5.11 19.04 10.99
CA THR A 120 5.23 20.36 11.62
C THR A 120 6.21 20.36 12.80
N HIS A 121 6.60 21.55 13.24
CA HIS A 121 7.43 21.73 14.43
C HIS A 121 6.57 21.81 15.71
N ARG A 122 7.14 21.42 16.86
CA ARG A 122 6.43 21.39 18.14
C ARG A 122 5.72 22.71 18.51
N PRO A 123 6.32 23.91 18.35
CA PRO A 123 5.64 25.16 18.68
C PRO A 123 4.36 25.38 17.85
N ILE A 124 4.38 24.99 16.58
CA ILE A 124 3.23 25.09 15.68
C ILE A 124 2.13 24.10 16.10
N LEU A 125 2.51 22.87 16.45
CA LEU A 125 1.58 21.88 16.97
C LEU A 125 0.89 22.38 18.25
N GLU A 126 1.67 22.90 19.20
CA GLU A 126 1.16 23.42 20.47
C GLU A 126 0.21 24.61 20.28
N ALA A 127 0.54 25.53 19.33
CA ALA A 127 -0.34 26.63 18.96
C ALA A 127 -1.68 26.13 18.42
N PHE A 128 -1.67 25.19 17.48
CA PHE A 128 -2.91 24.62 16.93
C PHE A 128 -3.72 23.82 17.97
N GLN A 129 -3.07 23.15 18.92
CA GLN A 129 -3.79 22.50 20.03
C GLN A 129 -4.48 23.52 20.93
N LYS A 130 -3.83 24.65 21.21
CA LYS A 130 -4.40 25.71 22.05
C LYS A 130 -5.64 26.35 21.42
N GLU A 131 -5.64 26.52 20.10
CA GLU A 131 -6.78 27.02 19.34
C GLU A 131 -7.84 25.94 19.08
N GLY A 132 -7.65 24.71 19.55
CA GLY A 132 -8.59 23.60 19.37
C GLY A 132 -8.59 22.98 17.97
N LEU A 133 -7.65 23.39 17.10
CA LEU A 133 -7.48 22.90 15.73
C LEU A 133 -6.77 21.54 15.69
N VAL A 134 -6.11 21.12 16.76
CA VAL A 134 -5.51 19.79 16.88
C VAL A 134 -6.02 19.06 18.11
N THR A 135 -6.42 17.80 17.93
CA THR A 135 -6.78 16.88 19.01
C THR A 135 -5.79 15.74 19.11
N GLU A 136 -5.46 15.31 20.33
CA GLU A 136 -4.60 14.15 20.58
C GLU A 136 -5.46 12.96 21.03
N ARG A 137 -5.21 11.78 20.46
CA ARG A 137 -5.78 10.51 20.92
C ARG A 137 -4.70 9.43 20.85
N ASP A 138 -4.43 8.77 21.97
CA ASP A 138 -3.48 7.66 22.08
C ASP A 138 -2.08 7.98 21.49
N GLY A 139 -1.59 9.22 21.69
CA GLY A 139 -0.29 9.66 21.17
C GLY A 139 -0.29 10.02 19.68
N VAL A 140 -1.46 10.02 19.01
CA VAL A 140 -1.64 10.46 17.62
C VAL A 140 -2.34 11.81 17.58
N TYR A 141 -1.81 12.73 16.79
CA TYR A 141 -2.37 14.08 16.61
C TYR A 141 -3.23 14.14 15.35
N TYR A 142 -4.44 14.69 15.50
CA TYR A 142 -5.42 14.84 14.44
C TYR A 142 -5.70 16.32 14.22
N MET A 143 -5.44 16.78 13.00
CA MET A 143 -5.74 18.14 12.56
C MET A 143 -7.22 18.25 12.14
N ASP A 144 -7.91 19.28 12.62
CA ASP A 144 -9.15 19.77 12.02
C ASP A 144 -8.80 20.48 10.70
N MET A 145 -8.96 19.75 9.61
CA MET A 145 -8.66 20.28 8.28
C MET A 145 -9.60 21.41 7.88
N ALA A 146 -10.85 21.43 8.34
CA ALA A 146 -11.78 22.50 8.01
C ALA A 146 -11.39 23.80 8.72
N GLY A 147 -11.07 23.69 10.02
CA GLY A 147 -10.54 24.81 10.79
C GLY A 147 -9.22 25.33 10.21
N LEU A 148 -8.27 24.44 9.88
CA LEU A 148 -6.99 24.83 9.27
C LEU A 148 -7.18 25.58 7.95
N VAL A 149 -8.08 25.10 7.08
CA VAL A 149 -8.36 25.76 5.80
C VAL A 149 -9.00 27.13 6.04
N ALA A 150 -9.92 27.26 6.99
CA ALA A 150 -10.51 28.55 7.35
C ALA A 150 -9.46 29.57 7.82
N GLU A 151 -8.46 29.16 8.62
CA GLU A 151 -7.35 30.03 9.02
C GLU A 151 -6.48 30.47 7.83
N ILE A 152 -6.26 29.57 6.87
CA ILE A 152 -5.51 29.87 5.65
C ILE A 152 -6.28 30.87 4.77
N GLU A 153 -7.59 30.65 4.56
CA GLU A 153 -8.45 31.53 3.75
C GLU A 153 -8.63 32.91 4.41
N ALA A 154 -8.72 32.97 5.73
CA ALA A 154 -8.78 34.21 6.48
C ALA A 154 -7.46 35.00 6.41
N GLY A 155 -6.36 34.37 6.00
CA GLY A 155 -5.03 34.97 5.99
C GLY A 155 -4.52 35.21 7.41
N THR A 156 -4.85 34.34 8.36
CA THR A 156 -4.47 34.49 9.77
C THR A 156 -2.95 34.56 9.89
N ALA A 157 -2.44 35.57 10.59
CA ALA A 157 -1.01 35.69 10.83
C ALA A 157 -0.55 34.69 11.89
N TRP A 158 0.66 34.15 11.75
CA TRP A 158 1.22 33.28 12.79
C TRP A 158 1.32 33.97 14.15
N ALA A 159 1.52 35.29 14.17
CA ALA A 159 1.51 36.11 15.37
C ALA A 159 0.17 36.06 16.13
N ASP A 160 -0.95 35.97 15.41
CA ASP A 160 -2.29 35.90 16.00
C ASP A 160 -2.54 34.54 16.68
N LEU A 161 -1.86 33.49 16.21
CA LEU A 161 -1.82 32.16 16.85
C LEU A 161 -0.77 32.05 17.99
N GLY A 162 -0.17 33.17 18.39
CA GLY A 162 0.81 33.22 19.47
C GLY A 162 2.24 32.81 19.07
N LEU A 163 2.55 32.82 17.77
CA LEU A 163 3.88 32.57 17.22
C LEU A 163 4.43 33.81 16.48
N PRO A 164 4.68 34.93 17.18
CA PRO A 164 5.10 36.20 16.56
C PRO A 164 6.47 36.14 15.88
N GLU A 165 7.29 35.13 16.18
CA GLU A 165 8.57 34.86 15.54
C GLU A 165 8.44 34.30 14.11
N LEU A 166 7.27 33.79 13.73
CA LEU A 166 7.01 33.30 12.39
C LEU A 166 6.42 34.43 11.53
N TYR A 167 7.06 34.69 10.40
CA TYR A 167 6.61 35.72 9.46
C TYR A 167 5.54 35.18 8.51
N GLY A 168 4.55 36.03 8.20
CA GLY A 168 3.51 35.73 7.22
C GLY A 168 2.26 35.06 7.82
N THR A 169 1.49 34.43 6.94
CA THR A 169 0.21 33.80 7.27
C THR A 169 0.36 32.29 7.41
N VAL A 170 -0.61 31.66 8.07
CA VAL A 170 -0.73 30.21 8.12
C VAL A 170 -0.75 29.64 6.71
N ALA A 171 0.07 28.62 6.47
CA ALA A 171 0.16 27.95 5.17
C ALA A 171 0.66 26.50 5.34
N VAL A 172 0.22 25.63 4.43
CA VAL A 172 0.74 24.26 4.29
C VAL A 172 1.46 24.15 2.96
N ASN A 173 2.74 23.79 3.00
CA ASN A 173 3.51 23.54 1.79
C ASN A 173 3.34 22.09 1.34
N THR A 174 3.00 21.90 0.07
CA THR A 174 2.87 20.59 -0.57
C THR A 174 3.76 20.51 -1.82
N THR A 175 3.96 19.30 -2.34
CA THR A 175 4.57 19.11 -3.66
C THR A 175 3.60 19.51 -4.78
N ASP A 176 4.12 19.78 -5.97
CA ASP A 176 3.31 20.17 -7.14
C ASP A 176 2.22 19.11 -7.44
N PRO A 177 0.92 19.47 -7.34
CA PRO A 177 -0.19 18.53 -7.51
C PRO A 177 -0.34 17.99 -8.93
N VAL A 178 0.17 18.70 -9.95
CA VAL A 178 0.13 18.24 -11.35
C VAL A 178 1.22 17.18 -11.59
N ARG A 179 2.29 17.21 -10.80
CA ARG A 179 3.48 16.37 -10.99
C ARG A 179 3.67 15.30 -9.91
N SER A 180 2.96 15.36 -8.79
CA SER A 180 3.13 14.50 -7.63
C SER A 180 1.80 13.94 -7.13
N ASN A 181 1.75 12.62 -6.90
CA ASN A 181 0.56 11.96 -6.34
C ASN A 181 0.20 12.50 -4.95
N SER A 182 1.20 12.81 -4.10
CA SER A 182 0.95 13.37 -2.76
C SER A 182 0.38 14.79 -2.82
N GLY A 183 0.81 15.61 -3.78
CA GLY A 183 0.24 16.91 -4.04
C GLY A 183 -1.21 16.81 -4.52
N ASN A 184 -1.49 15.90 -5.46
CA ASN A 184 -2.85 15.66 -5.97
C ASN A 184 -3.79 15.19 -4.85
N MET A 185 -3.36 14.22 -4.03
CA MET A 185 -4.14 13.75 -2.88
C MET A 185 -4.44 14.86 -1.87
N PHE A 186 -3.48 15.77 -1.61
CA PHE A 186 -3.71 16.92 -0.74
C PHE A 186 -4.70 17.92 -1.35
N ALA A 187 -4.58 18.20 -2.66
CA ALA A 187 -5.53 19.07 -3.36
C ALA A 187 -6.95 18.50 -3.35
N GLY A 188 -7.11 17.19 -3.57
CA GLY A 188 -8.41 16.52 -3.45
C GLY A 188 -8.98 16.55 -2.03
N LEU A 189 -8.13 16.40 -1.01
CA LEU A 189 -8.55 16.57 0.39
C LEU A 189 -9.06 17.99 0.65
N LEU A 190 -8.33 19.01 0.18
CA LEU A 190 -8.74 20.41 0.33
C LEU A 190 -10.08 20.69 -0.38
N ALA A 191 -10.25 20.22 -1.61
CA ALA A 191 -11.49 20.36 -2.36
C ALA A 191 -12.68 19.74 -1.60
N ASN A 192 -12.50 18.53 -1.05
CA ASN A 192 -13.54 17.89 -0.25
C ASN A 192 -13.90 18.68 1.02
N VAL A 193 -12.88 19.22 1.70
CA VAL A 193 -13.09 20.04 2.91
C VAL A 193 -13.86 21.31 2.58
N LEU A 194 -13.49 22.01 1.49
CA LEU A 194 -14.14 23.23 1.04
C LEU A 194 -15.58 22.99 0.56
N CYS A 195 -15.85 21.86 -0.10
CA CYS A 195 -17.20 21.47 -0.49
C CYS A 195 -18.05 20.92 0.68
N GLY A 196 -17.47 20.67 1.85
CA GLY A 196 -18.16 20.05 2.99
C GLY A 196 -18.58 18.59 2.75
N GLY A 197 -17.92 17.89 1.82
CA GLY A 197 -18.30 16.57 1.33
C GLY A 197 -17.38 16.05 0.23
N MET A 198 -17.75 14.97 -0.46
CA MET A 198 -17.00 14.52 -1.64
C MET A 198 -17.24 15.52 -2.79
N ALA A 199 -16.17 16.15 -3.28
CA ALA A 199 -16.27 17.06 -4.41
C ALA A 199 -16.57 16.29 -5.71
N ASP A 200 -17.51 16.81 -6.50
CA ASP A 200 -17.94 16.26 -7.78
C ASP A 200 -17.92 17.34 -8.88
N GLU A 201 -18.35 16.98 -10.10
CA GLU A 201 -18.35 17.91 -11.25
C GLU A 201 -19.19 19.17 -10.98
N ASP A 202 -20.24 19.09 -10.15
CA ASP A 202 -21.14 20.19 -9.86
C ASP A 202 -20.58 21.11 -8.74
N SER A 203 -19.76 20.56 -7.83
CA SER A 203 -19.22 21.29 -6.67
C SER A 203 -17.78 21.77 -6.86
N VAL A 204 -17.00 21.13 -7.74
CA VAL A 204 -15.55 21.39 -7.86
C VAL A 204 -15.24 22.77 -8.43
N GLU A 205 -16.09 23.31 -9.31
CA GLU A 205 -15.84 24.62 -9.95
C GLU A 205 -15.82 25.77 -8.95
N ALA A 206 -16.53 25.63 -7.82
CA ALA A 206 -16.53 26.62 -6.74
C ALA A 206 -15.23 26.66 -5.93
N VAL A 207 -14.37 25.63 -6.03
CA VAL A 207 -13.16 25.46 -5.21
C VAL A 207 -11.88 25.41 -6.02
N LEU A 208 -11.96 25.52 -7.36
CA LEU A 208 -10.79 25.63 -8.22
C LEU A 208 -10.13 27.02 -8.08
N PRO A 209 -8.78 27.11 -8.09
CA PRO A 209 -8.12 28.39 -8.18
C PRO A 209 -8.48 29.06 -9.51
N GLY A 210 -8.95 30.31 -9.43
CA GLY A 210 -9.24 31.16 -10.60
C GLY A 210 -8.01 31.65 -11.34
#